data_AF-A0A0N0P9P6-F1
#
_entry.id   AF-A0A0N0P9P6-F1
#
_cell.length_a   1.000
_cell.length_b   1.000
_cell.length_c   1.000
_cell.angle_alpha   90.00
_cell.angle_beta   90.00
_cell.angle_gamma   90.00
#
_symmetry.space_group_name_H-M   'P 1'
#
loop_
_entity.id
_entity.type
_entity.pdbx_description
1 polymer ?
#
loop_
_entity_poly.entity_id
_entity_poly.type
_entity_poly.pdbx_seq_one_letter_code
_entity_poly.pdbx_strand_id
1 'polypeptide(L)'
;MDAFMDYYFEEVFCDLDRDSLNERYKRRELVEYFNSVISGCAKGQNESDNVTCRNFVTSALRYHNNCKSKNGDVCLMGKYHNLLYIAMKLSFDWSLQDNGVVAALLDELYACEGTFERIFLGAIFGTSAPYFLAGWKSDFMDREENVSALVFFLDHATNANLEFKDGNKTYRFIDVPLESCGKASPVRVVIQMGAAEILMILLRFGARITSDHVSTNPIESILDRLKEYNRKYPYELVTCLKLALRAVPRLHLTVDKAAFKHLELPDNYNYDRKIALEKYNDILEDHLLPSSRCGLRPVELKHLCRCLIRQMLWTNFELPFGIHKLPIPMPLKKYLDLLDD
;
A
#
# COMPACT_ATOMS: atom_id res chain seq x y z
N MET A 1 -25.80 18.32 -10.55
CA MET A 1 -25.18 16.99 -10.59
C MET A 1 -26.16 15.89 -10.16
N ASP A 2 -26.69 15.94 -8.94
CA ASP A 2 -27.46 14.85 -8.32
C ASP A 2 -28.65 14.33 -9.15
N ALA A 3 -29.54 15.22 -9.60
CA ALA A 3 -30.70 14.82 -10.41
C ALA A 3 -30.32 14.13 -11.74
N PHE A 4 -29.20 14.55 -12.35
CA PHE A 4 -28.69 13.90 -13.56
C PHE A 4 -28.15 12.51 -13.23
N MET A 5 -27.41 12.36 -12.14
CA MET A 5 -26.85 11.08 -11.74
C MET A 5 -27.92 10.08 -11.35
N ASP A 6 -28.96 10.51 -10.63
CA ASP A 6 -30.10 9.66 -10.28
C ASP A 6 -30.79 9.14 -11.54
N TYR A 7 -31.11 10.03 -12.48
CA TYR A 7 -31.68 9.62 -13.77
C TYR A 7 -30.75 8.68 -14.54
N TYR A 8 -29.46 9.02 -14.68
CA TYR A 8 -28.51 8.18 -15.42
C TYR A 8 -28.42 6.78 -14.81
N PHE A 9 -28.36 6.67 -13.48
CA PHE A 9 -28.23 5.37 -12.83
C PHE A 9 -29.53 4.54 -12.86
N GLU A 10 -30.69 5.18 -12.76
CA GLU A 10 -31.99 4.53 -12.73
C GLU A 10 -32.57 4.19 -14.11
N GLU A 11 -32.17 4.91 -15.17
CA GLU A 11 -32.76 4.76 -16.51
C GLU A 11 -31.76 4.33 -17.59
N VAL A 12 -30.45 4.51 -17.37
CA VAL A 12 -29.42 4.18 -18.38
C VAL A 12 -28.51 3.07 -17.87
N PHE A 13 -27.90 3.27 -16.70
CA PHE A 13 -26.94 2.32 -16.16
C PHE A 13 -27.60 1.01 -15.74
N CYS A 14 -28.85 1.05 -15.27
CA CYS A 14 -29.62 -0.13 -14.87
C CYS A 14 -29.83 -1.13 -16.02
N ASP A 15 -29.86 -0.64 -17.26
CA ASP A 15 -30.16 -1.44 -18.46
C ASP A 15 -28.91 -2.02 -19.12
N LEU A 16 -27.72 -1.59 -18.73
CA LEU A 16 -26.47 -2.18 -19.21
C LEU A 16 -26.36 -3.66 -18.82
N ASP A 17 -25.74 -4.48 -19.66
CA ASP A 17 -25.46 -5.88 -19.29
C ASP A 17 -24.56 -5.94 -18.04
N ARG A 18 -24.76 -6.94 -17.18
CA ARG A 18 -23.99 -7.10 -15.93
C ARG A 18 -22.49 -7.14 -16.18
N ASP A 19 -22.04 -7.76 -17.26
CA ASP A 19 -20.64 -7.93 -17.62
C ASP A 19 -20.08 -6.83 -18.52
N SER A 20 -20.91 -5.82 -18.84
CA SER A 20 -20.54 -4.72 -19.75
C SER A 20 -19.30 -3.94 -19.31
N LEU A 21 -18.92 -3.94 -18.02
CA LEU A 21 -17.77 -3.19 -17.51
C LEU A 21 -16.58 -4.08 -17.11
N ASN A 22 -16.58 -5.36 -17.47
CA ASN A 22 -15.46 -6.26 -17.17
C ASN A 22 -14.19 -5.86 -17.95
N GLU A 23 -14.37 -5.39 -19.18
CA GLU A 23 -13.26 -4.96 -20.03
C GLU A 23 -12.80 -3.54 -19.67
N ARG A 24 -11.48 -3.38 -19.52
CA ARG A 24 -10.86 -2.10 -19.16
C ARG A 24 -11.26 -0.95 -20.09
N TYR A 25 -11.34 -1.19 -21.40
CA TYR A 25 -11.62 -0.11 -22.36
C TYR A 25 -13.04 0.46 -22.18
N LYS A 26 -14.04 -0.37 -21.85
CA LYS A 26 -15.40 0.09 -21.57
C LYS A 26 -15.48 0.92 -20.29
N ARG A 27 -14.72 0.55 -19.26
CA ARG A 27 -14.56 1.40 -18.07
C ARG A 27 -13.91 2.74 -18.40
N ARG A 28 -12.90 2.75 -19.28
CA ARG A 28 -12.26 4.00 -19.74
C ARG A 28 -13.21 4.91 -20.51
N GLU A 29 -14.00 4.35 -21.43
CA GLU A 29 -15.04 5.11 -22.14
C GLU A 29 -16.02 5.77 -21.16
N LEU A 30 -16.41 5.04 -20.11
CA LEU A 30 -17.32 5.56 -19.10
C LEU A 30 -16.66 6.61 -18.19
N VAL A 31 -15.36 6.47 -17.89
CA VAL A 31 -14.55 7.53 -17.23
C VAL A 31 -14.50 8.80 -18.09
N GLU A 32 -14.24 8.67 -19.39
CA GLU A 32 -14.19 9.80 -20.34
C GLU A 32 -15.55 10.51 -20.46
N TYR A 33 -16.63 9.73 -20.50
CA TYR A 33 -18.00 10.24 -20.45
C TYR A 33 -18.24 11.06 -19.18
N PHE A 34 -17.96 10.49 -18.00
CA PHE A 34 -18.21 11.18 -16.74
C PHE A 34 -17.26 12.35 -16.48
N ASN A 35 -16.03 12.33 -17.01
CA ASN A 35 -15.16 13.51 -17.03
C ASN A 35 -15.82 14.69 -17.75
N SER A 36 -16.48 14.42 -18.88
CA SER A 36 -17.23 15.44 -19.63
C SER A 36 -18.46 15.93 -18.84
N VAL A 37 -19.18 15.02 -18.18
CA VAL A 37 -20.33 15.36 -17.32
C VAL A 37 -19.93 16.23 -16.14
N ILE A 38 -18.86 15.86 -15.41
CA ILE A 38 -18.35 16.62 -14.26
C ILE A 38 -17.94 18.02 -14.72
N SER A 39 -17.13 18.12 -15.79
CA SER A 39 -16.71 19.40 -16.36
C SER A 39 -17.91 20.27 -16.80
N GLY A 40 -18.92 19.66 -17.42
CA GLY A 40 -20.11 20.35 -17.89
C GLY A 40 -20.99 20.85 -16.74
N CYS A 41 -21.20 20.02 -15.72
CA CYS A 41 -21.98 20.36 -14.53
C CYS A 41 -21.30 21.46 -13.70
N ALA A 42 -19.99 21.36 -13.47
CA ALA A 42 -19.23 22.36 -12.74
C ALA A 42 -19.39 23.76 -13.38
N LYS A 43 -19.21 23.85 -14.71
CA LYS A 43 -19.39 25.09 -15.47
C LYS A 43 -20.84 25.58 -15.46
N GLY A 44 -21.81 24.70 -15.68
CA GLY A 44 -23.23 25.07 -15.77
C GLY A 44 -23.84 25.49 -14.44
N GLN A 45 -23.36 24.92 -13.33
CA GLN A 45 -23.84 25.20 -11.97
C GLN A 45 -22.98 26.26 -11.25
N ASN A 46 -21.90 26.73 -11.89
CA ASN A 46 -20.90 27.63 -11.29
C ASN A 46 -20.35 27.09 -9.96
N GLU A 47 -20.11 25.78 -9.91
CA GLU A 47 -19.52 25.08 -8.77
C GLU A 47 -18.07 24.72 -9.06
N SER A 48 -17.28 24.45 -8.02
CA SER A 48 -15.93 23.93 -8.23
C SER A 48 -15.95 22.50 -8.73
N ASP A 49 -14.94 22.15 -9.52
CA ASP A 49 -14.73 20.80 -10.02
C ASP A 49 -14.68 19.76 -8.88
N ASN A 50 -14.08 20.13 -7.74
CA ASN A 50 -13.99 19.26 -6.57
C ASN A 50 -15.36 18.94 -5.97
N VAL A 51 -16.24 19.94 -5.86
CA VAL A 51 -17.61 19.74 -5.37
C VAL A 51 -18.40 18.85 -6.33
N THR A 52 -18.28 19.08 -7.64
CA THR A 52 -18.99 18.31 -8.65
C THR A 52 -18.51 16.85 -8.68
N CYS A 53 -17.19 16.61 -8.62
CA CYS A 53 -16.62 15.27 -8.53
C CYS A 53 -17.03 14.57 -7.21
N ARG A 54 -17.01 15.28 -6.08
CA ARG A 54 -17.51 14.74 -4.80
C ARG A 54 -18.96 14.26 -4.92
N ASN A 55 -19.83 15.07 -5.54
CA ASN A 55 -21.24 14.74 -5.72
C ASN A 55 -21.41 13.53 -6.65
N PHE A 56 -20.58 13.39 -7.69
CA PHE A 56 -20.52 12.20 -8.53
C PHE A 56 -20.19 10.94 -7.71
N VAL A 57 -19.07 10.96 -6.98
CA VAL A 57 -18.58 9.80 -6.21
C VAL A 57 -19.60 9.41 -5.15
N THR A 58 -20.19 10.39 -4.48
CA THR A 58 -21.26 10.17 -3.50
C THR A 58 -22.50 9.53 -4.14
N SER A 59 -22.89 9.97 -5.33
CA SER A 59 -24.02 9.38 -6.06
C SER A 59 -23.73 7.95 -6.51
N ALA A 60 -22.51 7.67 -6.97
CA ALA A 60 -22.07 6.33 -7.35
C ALA A 60 -22.09 5.37 -6.15
N LEU A 61 -21.59 5.81 -4.98
CA LEU A 61 -21.66 5.07 -3.73
C LEU A 61 -23.10 4.82 -3.29
N ARG A 62 -23.95 5.84 -3.32
CA ARG A 62 -25.37 5.72 -2.98
C ARG A 62 -26.07 4.69 -3.87
N TYR A 63 -25.84 4.75 -5.18
CA TYR A 63 -26.42 3.78 -6.11
C TYR A 63 -25.94 2.36 -5.82
N HIS A 64 -24.63 2.16 -5.68
CA HIS A 64 -24.05 0.87 -5.32
C HIS A 64 -24.67 0.31 -4.02
N ASN A 65 -24.73 1.13 -2.96
CA ASN A 65 -25.22 0.70 -1.66
C ASN A 65 -26.71 0.40 -1.69
N ASN A 66 -27.51 1.16 -2.42
CA ASN A 66 -28.93 0.85 -2.62
C ASN A 66 -29.13 -0.50 -3.33
N CYS A 67 -28.33 -0.80 -4.35
CA CYS A 67 -28.35 -2.09 -5.04
C CYS A 67 -27.89 -3.24 -4.13
N LYS A 68 -26.82 -3.03 -3.36
CA LYS A 68 -26.27 -3.99 -2.40
C LYS A 68 -27.30 -4.32 -1.31
N SER A 69 -27.94 -3.31 -0.71
CA SER A 69 -28.94 -3.52 0.33
C SER A 69 -30.23 -4.18 -0.19
N LYS A 70 -30.65 -3.88 -1.42
CA LYS A 70 -31.72 -4.64 -2.10
C LYS A 70 -31.35 -6.10 -2.38
N ASN A 71 -30.06 -6.42 -2.39
CA ASN A 71 -29.51 -7.76 -2.60
C ASN A 71 -29.00 -8.40 -1.29
N GLY A 72 -29.64 -8.08 -0.15
CA GLY A 72 -29.30 -8.68 1.14
C GLY A 72 -27.92 -8.29 1.67
N ASP A 73 -27.52 -7.04 1.42
CA ASP A 73 -26.22 -6.44 1.75
C ASP A 73 -25.01 -7.14 1.10
N VAL A 74 -25.24 -7.87 0.00
CA VAL A 74 -24.20 -8.49 -0.83
C VAL A 74 -24.04 -7.71 -2.12
N CYS A 75 -22.80 -7.36 -2.47
CA CYS A 75 -22.52 -6.67 -3.73
C CYS A 75 -22.89 -7.53 -4.95
N LEU A 76 -23.55 -6.90 -5.93
CA LEU A 76 -23.99 -7.57 -7.17
C LEU A 76 -22.85 -7.83 -8.16
N MET A 77 -21.62 -7.39 -7.89
CA MET A 77 -20.45 -7.56 -8.78
C MET A 77 -20.71 -6.97 -10.19
N GLY A 78 -19.87 -7.32 -11.17
CA GLY A 78 -20.02 -6.87 -12.56
C GLY A 78 -20.07 -5.34 -12.67
N LYS A 79 -21.03 -4.80 -13.42
CA LYS A 79 -21.19 -3.35 -13.62
C LYS A 79 -21.36 -2.57 -12.31
N TYR A 80 -22.10 -3.13 -11.35
CA TYR A 80 -22.40 -2.44 -10.08
C TYR A 80 -21.12 -2.20 -9.29
N HIS A 81 -20.24 -3.20 -9.23
CA HIS A 81 -18.96 -3.07 -8.54
C HIS A 81 -17.93 -2.29 -9.36
N ASN A 82 -17.91 -2.48 -10.68
CA ASN A 82 -17.02 -1.72 -11.57
C ASN A 82 -17.32 -0.21 -11.59
N LEU A 83 -18.53 0.21 -11.18
CA LEU A 83 -18.84 1.62 -10.93
C LEU A 83 -17.96 2.23 -9.83
N LEU A 84 -17.64 1.46 -8.77
CA LEU A 84 -16.73 1.92 -7.71
C LEU A 84 -15.33 2.17 -8.26
N TYR A 85 -14.85 1.37 -9.21
CA TYR A 85 -13.56 1.58 -9.87
C TYR A 85 -13.53 2.79 -10.80
N ILE A 86 -14.66 3.09 -11.45
CA ILE A 86 -14.82 4.34 -12.21
C ILE A 86 -14.80 5.54 -11.25
N ALA A 87 -15.52 5.46 -10.12
CA ALA A 87 -15.48 6.49 -9.08
C ALA A 87 -14.08 6.65 -8.48
N MET A 88 -13.34 5.56 -8.30
CA MET A 88 -11.94 5.57 -7.84
C MET A 88 -11.05 6.31 -8.84
N LYS A 89 -11.15 5.97 -10.14
CA LYS A 89 -10.38 6.65 -11.19
C LYS A 89 -10.70 8.14 -11.26
N LEU A 90 -11.98 8.51 -11.22
CA LEU A 90 -12.41 9.91 -11.26
C LEU A 90 -12.01 10.69 -10.00
N SER A 91 -12.04 10.06 -8.83
CA SER A 91 -11.55 10.68 -7.58
C SER A 91 -10.09 11.08 -7.73
N PHE A 92 -9.27 10.21 -8.32
CA PHE A 92 -7.87 10.48 -8.61
C PHE A 92 -7.70 11.55 -9.70
N ASP A 93 -8.37 11.42 -10.85
CA ASP A 93 -8.22 12.34 -12.00
C ASP A 93 -8.54 13.79 -11.65
N TRP A 94 -9.53 13.98 -10.77
CA TRP A 94 -9.94 15.29 -10.30
C TRP A 94 -9.24 15.72 -9.00
N SER A 95 -8.31 14.91 -8.50
CA SER A 95 -7.60 15.14 -7.22
C SER A 95 -8.59 15.53 -6.11
N LEU A 96 -9.64 14.72 -5.94
CA LEU A 96 -10.72 14.97 -4.99
C LEU A 96 -10.13 15.18 -3.58
N GLN A 97 -10.46 16.30 -2.91
CA GLN A 97 -9.80 16.67 -1.65
C GLN A 97 -10.57 16.17 -0.42
N ASP A 98 -11.80 15.69 -0.61
CA ASP A 98 -12.67 15.26 0.47
C ASP A 98 -12.25 13.87 0.99
N ASN A 99 -11.48 13.87 2.07
CA ASN A 99 -11.04 12.66 2.76
C ASN A 99 -12.21 11.74 3.14
N GLY A 100 -13.36 12.29 3.52
CA GLY A 100 -14.50 11.51 3.96
C GLY A 100 -15.14 10.72 2.82
N VAL A 101 -15.26 11.34 1.64
CA VAL A 101 -15.82 10.67 0.45
C VAL A 101 -14.85 9.64 -0.12
N VAL A 102 -13.55 9.95 -0.20
CA VAL A 102 -12.55 8.97 -0.66
C VAL A 102 -12.45 7.81 0.34
N ALA A 103 -12.53 8.07 1.65
CA ALA A 103 -12.59 7.03 2.66
C ALA A 103 -13.80 6.12 2.51
N ALA A 104 -15.00 6.68 2.35
CA ALA A 104 -16.21 5.90 2.13
C ALA A 104 -16.12 5.02 0.88
N LEU A 105 -15.44 5.49 -0.17
CA LEU A 105 -15.16 4.69 -1.36
C LEU A 105 -14.21 3.52 -1.08
N LEU A 106 -13.13 3.75 -0.33
CA LEU A 106 -12.20 2.68 0.07
C LEU A 106 -12.87 1.66 1.00
N ASP A 107 -13.69 2.12 1.95
CA ASP A 107 -14.46 1.25 2.83
C ASP A 107 -15.41 0.34 2.04
N GLU A 108 -16.12 0.90 1.05
CA GLU A 108 -17.04 0.11 0.24
C GLU A 108 -16.31 -0.87 -0.69
N LEU A 109 -15.17 -0.48 -1.28
CA LEU A 109 -14.32 -1.40 -2.03
C LEU A 109 -13.84 -2.57 -1.17
N TYR A 110 -13.37 -2.29 0.05
CA TYR A 110 -12.92 -3.33 0.97
C TYR A 110 -14.07 -4.21 1.45
N ALA A 111 -15.24 -3.64 1.74
CA ALA A 111 -16.41 -4.40 2.17
C ALA A 111 -16.86 -5.41 1.11
N CYS A 112 -16.60 -5.14 -0.17
CA CYS A 112 -16.92 -6.03 -1.29
C CYS A 112 -15.83 -7.08 -1.55
N GLU A 113 -14.55 -6.71 -1.48
CA GLU A 113 -13.45 -7.56 -1.95
C GLU A 113 -12.53 -8.11 -0.85
N GLY A 114 -12.47 -7.45 0.31
CA GLY A 114 -11.54 -7.77 1.39
C GLY A 114 -10.07 -7.44 1.08
N THR A 115 -9.80 -6.71 0.00
CA THR A 115 -8.44 -6.37 -0.47
C THR A 115 -8.43 -5.03 -1.21
N PHE A 116 -7.23 -4.48 -1.43
CA PHE A 116 -6.98 -3.29 -2.25
C PHE A 116 -6.04 -3.57 -3.43
N GLU A 117 -5.93 -4.84 -3.86
CA GLU A 117 -4.98 -5.24 -4.89
C GLU A 117 -5.10 -4.46 -6.20
N ARG A 118 -6.30 -3.92 -6.52
CA ARG A 118 -6.51 -3.03 -7.67
C ARG A 118 -5.70 -1.75 -7.65
N ILE A 119 -5.41 -1.23 -6.46
CA ILE A 119 -4.57 -0.04 -6.26
C ILE A 119 -3.08 -0.45 -6.20
N PHE A 120 -2.76 -1.54 -5.48
CA PHE A 120 -1.37 -1.91 -5.23
C PHE A 120 -0.68 -2.61 -6.41
N LEU A 121 -1.32 -3.60 -7.06
CA LEU A 121 -0.63 -4.44 -8.05
C LEU A 121 -0.18 -3.65 -9.28
N GLY A 122 -0.96 -2.63 -9.68
CA GLY A 122 -0.57 -1.75 -10.78
C GLY A 122 0.68 -0.92 -10.47
N ALA A 123 0.84 -0.47 -9.22
CA ALA A 123 2.03 0.27 -8.78
C ALA A 123 3.26 -0.64 -8.59
N ILE A 124 3.05 -1.87 -8.11
CA ILE A 124 4.14 -2.83 -7.84
C ILE A 124 4.65 -3.48 -9.13
N PHE A 125 3.75 -3.92 -10.01
CA PHE A 125 4.08 -4.75 -11.18
C PHE A 125 3.83 -4.05 -12.53
N GLY A 126 3.32 -2.81 -12.53
CA GLY A 126 2.94 -2.10 -13.74
C GLY A 126 1.55 -2.49 -14.26
N THR A 127 1.20 -2.01 -15.44
CA THR A 127 -0.20 -2.05 -15.95
C THR A 127 -0.66 -3.40 -16.48
N SER A 128 0.26 -4.24 -16.93
CA SER A 128 -0.05 -5.51 -17.62
C SER A 128 0.04 -6.73 -16.70
N ALA A 129 0.92 -6.72 -15.71
CA ALA A 129 1.13 -7.86 -14.81
C ALA A 129 -0.10 -8.24 -13.96
N PRO A 130 -0.96 -7.30 -13.50
CA PRO A 130 -2.19 -7.67 -12.81
C PRO A 130 -3.12 -8.58 -13.62
N TYR A 131 -3.04 -8.54 -14.96
CA TYR A 131 -3.85 -9.42 -15.80
C TYR A 131 -3.45 -10.89 -15.63
N PHE A 132 -2.17 -11.17 -15.47
CA PHE A 132 -1.65 -12.53 -15.27
C PHE A 132 -1.85 -13.01 -13.83
N LEU A 133 -1.83 -12.11 -12.85
CA LEU A 133 -1.93 -12.44 -11.43
C LEU A 133 -3.39 -12.58 -10.96
N ALA A 134 -4.26 -11.70 -11.45
CA ALA A 134 -5.61 -11.49 -10.91
C ALA A 134 -6.68 -11.38 -12.00
N GLY A 135 -6.33 -11.53 -13.29
CA GLY A 135 -7.29 -11.56 -14.39
C GLY A 135 -7.81 -10.18 -14.85
N TRP A 136 -7.30 -9.07 -14.31
CA TRP A 136 -7.73 -7.72 -14.66
C TRP A 136 -6.55 -6.80 -15.02
N LYS A 137 -6.76 -5.80 -15.87
CA LYS A 137 -5.74 -4.76 -16.17
C LYS A 137 -6.00 -3.52 -15.32
N SER A 138 -4.94 -2.86 -14.87
CA SER A 138 -5.05 -1.61 -14.10
C SER A 138 -5.88 -0.56 -14.84
N ASP A 139 -6.72 0.14 -14.10
CA ASP A 139 -7.52 1.25 -14.61
C ASP A 139 -6.67 2.51 -14.88
N PHE A 140 -5.45 2.56 -14.36
CA PHE A 140 -4.46 3.61 -14.62
C PHE A 140 -3.61 3.30 -15.87
N MET A 141 -3.26 4.33 -16.62
CA MET A 141 -2.68 4.30 -17.96
C MET A 141 -1.28 3.70 -18.01
N ASP A 142 -0.42 4.10 -17.07
CA ASP A 142 0.98 3.72 -17.04
C ASP A 142 1.50 3.58 -15.59
N ARG A 143 2.78 3.26 -15.45
CA ARG A 143 3.41 3.07 -14.15
C ARG A 143 3.38 4.34 -13.29
N GLU A 144 3.62 5.51 -13.89
CA GLU A 144 3.69 6.77 -13.15
C GLU A 144 2.32 7.13 -12.57
N GLU A 145 1.26 6.94 -13.36
CA GLU A 145 -0.11 7.15 -12.89
C GLU A 145 -0.50 6.14 -11.80
N ASN A 146 -0.10 4.86 -11.92
CA ASN A 146 -0.34 3.87 -10.87
C ASN A 146 0.34 4.27 -9.54
N VAL A 147 1.59 4.73 -9.59
CA VAL A 147 2.32 5.16 -8.40
C VAL A 147 1.68 6.42 -7.80
N SER A 148 1.31 7.39 -8.63
CA SER A 148 0.63 8.61 -8.19
C SER A 148 -0.72 8.31 -7.56
N ALA A 149 -1.49 7.39 -8.13
CA ALA A 149 -2.77 6.95 -7.57
C ALA A 149 -2.59 6.23 -6.24
N LEU A 150 -1.58 5.36 -6.11
CA LEU A 150 -1.25 4.73 -4.83
C LEU A 150 -0.98 5.79 -3.76
N VAL A 151 -0.17 6.81 -4.06
CA VAL A 151 0.11 7.91 -3.12
C VAL A 151 -1.17 8.69 -2.77
N PHE A 152 -2.00 9.00 -3.76
CA PHE A 152 -3.29 9.67 -3.54
C PHE A 152 -4.17 8.91 -2.54
N PHE A 153 -4.35 7.59 -2.71
CA PHE A 153 -5.17 6.80 -1.78
C PHE A 153 -4.49 6.58 -0.42
N LEU A 154 -3.16 6.49 -0.37
CA LEU A 154 -2.40 6.46 0.88
C LEU A 154 -2.60 7.76 1.70
N ASP A 155 -2.59 8.91 1.03
CA ASP A 155 -2.82 10.22 1.65
C ASP A 155 -4.21 10.29 2.28
N HIS A 156 -5.25 9.98 1.51
CA HIS A 156 -6.63 10.01 1.98
C HIS A 156 -6.88 9.00 3.10
N ALA A 157 -6.41 7.76 2.94
CA ALA A 157 -6.59 6.71 3.95
C ALA A 157 -5.89 7.06 5.27
N THR A 158 -4.72 7.68 5.21
CA THR A 158 -3.99 8.14 6.40
C THR A 158 -4.72 9.29 7.08
N ASN A 159 -5.14 10.31 6.33
CA ASN A 159 -5.84 11.46 6.89
C ASN A 159 -7.24 11.11 7.44
N ALA A 160 -7.87 10.05 6.94
CA ALA A 160 -9.13 9.52 7.44
C ALA A 160 -8.96 8.43 8.52
N ASN A 161 -7.73 8.09 8.90
CA ASN A 161 -7.39 7.07 9.90
C ASN A 161 -7.99 5.68 9.60
N LEU A 162 -7.98 5.25 8.33
CA LEU A 162 -8.68 4.02 7.93
C LEU A 162 -8.02 2.76 8.48
N GLU A 163 -8.87 1.89 9.01
CA GLU A 163 -8.55 0.57 9.51
C GLU A 163 -9.57 -0.46 9.03
N PHE A 164 -9.07 -1.61 8.59
CA PHE A 164 -9.82 -2.68 7.95
C PHE A 164 -9.64 -3.97 8.74
N LYS A 165 -10.73 -4.74 8.90
CA LYS A 165 -10.73 -5.97 9.69
C LYS A 165 -10.78 -7.19 8.77
N ASP A 166 -9.86 -8.12 9.01
CA ASP A 166 -9.89 -9.48 8.45
C ASP A 166 -9.80 -10.48 9.61
N GLY A 167 -10.95 -11.08 9.95
CA GLY A 167 -11.11 -11.92 11.14
C GLY A 167 -10.74 -11.17 12.43
N ASN A 168 -9.72 -11.67 13.13
CA ASN A 168 -9.24 -11.09 14.40
C ASN A 168 -8.13 -10.04 14.21
N LYS A 169 -7.73 -9.77 12.97
CA LYS A 169 -6.65 -8.83 12.66
C LYS A 169 -7.23 -7.52 12.14
N THR A 170 -6.60 -6.43 12.55
CA THR A 170 -6.88 -5.08 12.03
C THR A 170 -5.66 -4.61 11.25
N TYR A 171 -5.89 -4.10 10.06
CA TYR A 171 -4.90 -3.59 9.13
C TYR A 171 -5.18 -2.13 8.83
N ARG A 172 -4.13 -1.33 8.66
CA ARG A 172 -4.28 -0.05 7.96
C ARG A 172 -4.37 -0.31 6.47
N PHE A 173 -4.93 0.63 5.72
CA PHE A 173 -5.00 0.57 4.24
C PHE A 173 -3.71 0.04 3.61
N ILE A 174 -2.56 0.57 4.04
CA ILE A 174 -1.23 0.23 3.53
C ILE A 174 -0.77 -1.22 3.80
N ASP A 175 -1.30 -1.85 4.84
CA ASP A 175 -0.90 -3.17 5.30
C ASP A 175 -1.93 -4.26 4.93
N VAL A 176 -3.05 -3.90 4.28
CA VAL A 176 -4.07 -4.86 3.85
C VAL A 176 -3.46 -5.93 2.93
N PRO A 177 -3.61 -7.24 3.24
CA PRO A 177 -3.05 -8.31 2.46
C PRO A 177 -3.51 -8.35 1.00
N LEU A 178 -2.61 -8.77 0.11
CA LEU A 178 -2.89 -8.98 -1.31
C LEU A 178 -3.30 -10.42 -1.57
N GLU A 179 -4.58 -10.65 -1.86
CA GLU A 179 -5.17 -11.99 -2.08
C GLU A 179 -4.43 -12.77 -3.19
N SER A 180 -4.23 -12.15 -4.36
CA SER A 180 -3.51 -12.76 -5.49
C SER A 180 -2.03 -13.05 -5.21
N CYS A 181 -1.47 -12.54 -4.11
CA CYS A 181 -0.09 -12.80 -3.68
C CYS A 181 -0.04 -13.67 -2.41
N GLY A 182 -1.03 -14.54 -2.22
CA GLY A 182 -1.05 -15.49 -1.09
C GLY A 182 -1.27 -14.81 0.26
N LYS A 183 -2.06 -13.73 0.28
CA LYS A 183 -2.30 -12.87 1.47
C LYS A 183 -1.01 -12.29 2.07
N ALA A 184 0.00 -12.03 1.25
CA ALA A 184 1.19 -11.29 1.67
C ALA A 184 0.87 -9.80 1.84
N SER A 185 1.54 -9.13 2.80
CA SER A 185 1.44 -7.67 2.91
C SER A 185 2.09 -6.98 1.70
N PRO A 186 1.61 -5.78 1.29
CA PRO A 186 2.17 -5.07 0.14
C PRO A 186 3.69 -4.83 0.26
N VAL A 187 4.17 -4.47 1.47
CA VAL A 187 5.60 -4.24 1.71
C VAL A 187 6.45 -5.51 1.52
N ARG A 188 5.92 -6.69 1.87
CA ARG A 188 6.61 -7.97 1.65
C ARG A 188 6.77 -8.25 0.16
N VAL A 189 5.70 -8.07 -0.62
CA VAL A 189 5.73 -8.29 -2.07
C VAL A 189 6.72 -7.33 -2.74
N VAL A 190 6.71 -6.05 -2.35
CA VAL A 190 7.64 -5.03 -2.85
C VAL A 190 9.10 -5.38 -2.53
N ILE A 191 9.38 -5.85 -1.31
CA ILE A 191 10.70 -6.33 -0.91
C ILE A 191 11.14 -7.52 -1.77
N GLN A 192 10.27 -8.50 -1.96
CA GLN A 192 10.55 -9.68 -2.79
C GLN A 192 10.81 -9.31 -4.25
N MET A 193 10.15 -8.28 -4.77
CA MET A 193 10.38 -7.78 -6.13
C MET A 193 11.63 -6.91 -6.25
N GLY A 194 12.18 -6.39 -5.16
CA GLY A 194 13.30 -5.44 -5.19
C GLY A 194 12.89 -4.06 -5.74
N ALA A 195 11.63 -3.66 -5.56
CA ALA A 195 11.10 -2.39 -6.06
C ALA A 195 11.37 -1.25 -5.06
N ALA A 196 12.59 -0.72 -5.07
CA ALA A 196 13.06 0.26 -4.07
C ALA A 196 12.23 1.55 -4.00
N GLU A 197 11.74 2.03 -5.15
CA GLU A 197 10.88 3.23 -5.24
C GLU A 197 9.58 3.04 -4.46
N ILE A 198 8.85 1.96 -4.73
CA ILE A 198 7.60 1.64 -4.05
C ILE A 198 7.88 1.33 -2.58
N LEU A 199 9.00 0.67 -2.27
CA LEU A 199 9.40 0.39 -0.89
C LEU A 199 9.58 1.69 -0.10
N MET A 200 10.23 2.68 -0.69
CA MET A 200 10.40 3.99 -0.06
C MET A 200 9.04 4.63 0.24
N ILE A 201 8.12 4.64 -0.72
CA ILE A 201 6.77 5.18 -0.53
C ILE A 201 6.10 4.44 0.65
N LEU A 202 6.01 3.11 0.58
CA LEU A 202 5.30 2.35 1.60
C LEU A 202 5.89 2.54 2.99
N LEU A 203 7.22 2.52 3.12
CA LEU A 203 7.87 2.73 4.41
C LEU A 203 7.66 4.17 4.92
N ARG A 204 7.64 5.19 4.07
CA ARG A 204 7.36 6.58 4.49
C ARG A 204 5.97 6.74 5.09
N PHE A 205 4.96 6.10 4.49
CA PHE A 205 3.59 6.00 5.05
C PHE A 205 3.47 5.01 6.23
N GLY A 206 4.57 4.35 6.60
CA GLY A 206 4.64 3.54 7.81
C GLY A 206 4.18 2.09 7.63
N ALA A 207 4.27 1.53 6.42
CA ALA A 207 4.08 0.10 6.21
C ALA A 207 4.98 -0.71 7.14
N ARG A 208 4.41 -1.76 7.75
CA ARG A 208 5.13 -2.53 8.76
C ARG A 208 5.83 -3.73 8.15
N ILE A 209 7.15 -3.76 8.26
CA ILE A 209 7.94 -4.96 7.94
C ILE A 209 7.75 -5.96 9.09
N THR A 210 6.73 -6.80 8.96
CA THR A 210 6.42 -7.85 9.92
C THR A 210 6.93 -9.20 9.43
N SER A 211 7.36 -10.05 10.37
CA SER A 211 7.51 -11.48 10.13
C SER A 211 6.16 -12.13 10.43
N ASP A 212 5.43 -12.56 9.40
CA ASP A 212 4.29 -13.45 9.61
C ASP A 212 4.80 -14.80 10.12
N HIS A 213 4.09 -15.43 11.06
CA HIS A 213 4.46 -16.73 11.66
C HIS A 213 4.73 -17.85 10.64
N VAL A 214 4.26 -17.69 9.40
CA VAL A 214 4.30 -18.70 8.35
C VAL A 214 5.55 -18.57 7.47
N SER A 215 6.33 -17.49 7.59
CA SER A 215 7.40 -17.21 6.62
C SER A 215 8.63 -16.51 7.22
N THR A 216 9.74 -16.60 6.50
CA THR A 216 10.99 -15.90 6.85
C THR A 216 10.80 -14.38 6.82
N ASN A 217 11.60 -13.68 7.63
CA ASN A 217 11.62 -12.22 7.69
C ASN A 217 11.84 -11.64 6.26
N PRO A 218 11.04 -10.66 5.81
CA PRO A 218 11.22 -10.05 4.49
C PRO A 218 12.65 -9.55 4.23
N ILE A 219 13.32 -8.98 5.24
CA ILE A 219 14.72 -8.52 5.10
C ILE A 219 15.67 -9.70 4.86
N GLU A 220 15.41 -10.83 5.49
CA GLU A 220 16.19 -12.05 5.30
C GLU A 220 16.10 -12.55 3.86
N SER A 221 14.93 -12.42 3.21
CA SER A 221 14.80 -12.77 1.79
C SER A 221 15.67 -11.91 0.86
N ILE A 222 15.91 -10.64 1.23
CA ILE A 222 16.85 -9.77 0.49
C ILE A 222 18.28 -10.27 0.69
N LEU A 223 18.66 -10.60 1.94
CA LEU A 223 20.00 -11.10 2.26
C LEU A 223 20.30 -12.43 1.55
N ASP A 224 19.34 -13.33 1.51
CA ASP A 224 19.46 -14.62 0.82
C ASP A 224 19.68 -14.42 -0.69
N ARG A 225 18.89 -13.55 -1.32
CA ARG A 225 19.10 -13.20 -2.73
C ARG A 225 20.44 -12.53 -2.98
N LEU A 226 20.87 -11.60 -2.13
CA LEU A 226 22.17 -10.93 -2.28
C LEU A 226 23.34 -11.92 -2.23
N LYS A 227 23.23 -12.97 -1.40
CA LYS A 227 24.23 -14.03 -1.30
C LYS A 227 24.41 -14.79 -2.62
N GLU A 228 23.35 -15.02 -3.37
CA GLU A 228 23.38 -15.71 -4.67
C GLU A 228 24.23 -14.96 -5.73
N TYR A 229 24.41 -13.64 -5.56
CA TYR A 229 25.18 -12.81 -6.47
C TYR A 229 26.70 -12.80 -6.24
N ASN A 230 27.22 -13.56 -5.26
CA ASN A 230 28.66 -13.75 -5.04
C ASN A 230 29.46 -12.42 -5.05
N ARG A 231 29.07 -11.48 -4.19
CA ARG A 231 29.64 -10.13 -4.07
C ARG A 231 29.44 -9.18 -5.26
N LYS A 232 28.58 -9.53 -6.23
CA LYS A 232 28.15 -8.66 -7.35
C LYS A 232 26.70 -8.21 -7.19
N TYR A 233 26.46 -7.40 -6.18
CA TYR A 233 25.11 -7.08 -5.72
C TYR A 233 24.35 -6.13 -6.67
N PRO A 234 23.10 -6.46 -7.05
CA PRO A 234 22.23 -5.53 -7.78
C PRO A 234 21.95 -4.27 -6.96
N TYR A 235 22.05 -3.10 -7.60
CA TYR A 235 21.89 -1.81 -6.94
C TYR A 235 20.51 -1.64 -6.29
N GLU A 236 19.46 -2.06 -6.98
CA GLU A 236 18.07 -1.98 -6.52
C GLU A 236 17.85 -2.83 -5.27
N LEU A 237 18.46 -4.01 -5.23
CA LEU A 237 18.34 -4.96 -4.12
C LEU A 237 19.10 -4.46 -2.88
N VAL A 238 20.29 -3.88 -3.07
CA VAL A 238 21.04 -3.19 -2.01
C VAL A 238 20.26 -1.98 -1.50
N THR A 239 19.63 -1.22 -2.39
CA THR A 239 18.80 -0.08 -2.00
C THR A 239 17.61 -0.54 -1.16
N CYS A 240 16.93 -1.61 -1.56
CA CYS A 240 15.85 -2.20 -0.76
C CYS A 240 16.33 -2.64 0.62
N LEU A 241 17.49 -3.30 0.72
CA LEU A 241 18.07 -3.68 2.00
C LEU A 241 18.29 -2.47 2.90
N LYS A 242 18.92 -1.41 2.38
CA LYS A 242 19.19 -0.17 3.13
C LYS A 242 17.88 0.48 3.61
N LEU A 243 16.87 0.59 2.75
CA LEU A 243 15.57 1.16 3.12
C LEU A 243 14.89 0.34 4.21
N ALA A 244 14.85 -0.98 4.07
CA ALA A 244 14.23 -1.86 5.05
C ALA A 244 14.93 -1.77 6.43
N LEU A 245 16.28 -1.74 6.44
CA LEU A 245 17.07 -1.61 7.66
C LEU A 245 16.93 -0.23 8.34
N ARG A 246 16.60 0.83 7.59
CA ARG A 246 16.27 2.15 8.14
C ARG A 246 14.96 2.14 8.93
N ALA A 247 14.01 1.28 8.53
CA ALA A 247 12.67 1.23 9.11
C ALA A 247 12.56 0.33 10.36
N VAL A 248 13.53 -0.54 10.64
CA VAL A 248 13.51 -1.47 11.79
C VAL A 248 14.56 -1.12 12.84
N PRO A 249 14.26 -1.23 14.15
CA PRO A 249 15.25 -0.94 15.20
C PRO A 249 16.40 -1.94 15.19
N ARG A 250 16.09 -3.21 14.90
CA ARG A 250 17.02 -4.33 14.84
C ARG A 250 16.52 -5.36 13.84
N LEU A 251 17.44 -6.08 13.20
CA LEU A 251 17.12 -7.24 12.38
C LEU A 251 16.98 -8.48 13.26
N HIS A 252 15.83 -9.14 13.15
CA HIS A 252 15.58 -10.46 13.74
C HIS A 252 15.59 -11.51 12.63
N LEU A 253 16.58 -12.39 12.67
CA LEU A 253 16.76 -13.45 11.68
C LEU A 253 15.93 -14.68 12.07
N THR A 254 15.48 -15.43 11.06
CA THR A 254 14.77 -16.69 11.31
C THR A 254 15.75 -17.70 11.86
N VAL A 255 15.47 -18.22 13.06
CA VAL A 255 16.37 -19.15 13.78
C VAL A 255 15.58 -20.39 14.13
N ASP A 256 16.02 -21.55 13.62
CA ASP A 256 15.56 -22.84 14.13
C ASP A 256 16.26 -23.12 15.48
N LYS A 257 15.58 -22.78 16.57
CA LYS A 257 16.09 -23.03 17.93
C LYS A 257 16.24 -24.52 18.23
N ALA A 258 15.48 -25.40 17.57
CA ALA A 258 15.57 -26.85 17.81
C ALA A 258 16.92 -27.40 17.30
N ALA A 259 17.42 -26.89 16.17
CA ALA A 259 18.73 -27.24 15.64
C ALA A 259 19.88 -26.93 16.62
N PHE A 260 19.71 -25.94 17.51
CA PHE A 260 20.73 -25.52 18.48
C PHE A 260 20.52 -26.06 19.90
N LYS A 261 19.49 -26.89 20.12
CA LYS A 261 19.16 -27.41 21.46
C LYS A 261 20.31 -28.21 22.10
N HIS A 262 21.15 -28.84 21.29
CA HIS A 262 22.31 -29.62 21.73
C HIS A 262 23.49 -28.76 22.23
N LEU A 263 23.47 -27.44 22.01
CA LEU A 263 24.59 -26.55 22.36
C LEU A 263 24.46 -25.94 23.77
N GLU A 264 23.40 -26.25 24.52
CA GLU A 264 23.15 -25.76 25.89
C GLU A 264 23.35 -24.24 26.04
N LEU A 265 22.92 -23.47 25.04
CA LEU A 265 23.11 -22.03 25.01
C LEU A 265 22.22 -21.33 26.05
N PRO A 266 22.67 -20.21 26.66
CA PRO A 266 21.85 -19.41 27.56
C PRO A 266 20.53 -18.94 26.93
N ASP A 267 19.49 -18.75 27.73
CA ASP A 267 18.16 -18.30 27.25
C ASP A 267 18.22 -16.95 26.49
N ASN A 268 19.16 -16.08 26.88
CA ASN A 268 19.39 -14.78 26.26
C ASN A 268 20.46 -14.80 25.15
N TYR A 269 20.81 -15.97 24.64
CA TYR A 269 21.79 -16.10 23.57
C TYR A 269 21.38 -15.31 22.33
N ASN A 270 22.34 -14.58 21.77
CA ASN A 270 22.11 -13.74 20.60
C ASN A 270 22.20 -14.58 19.32
N TYR A 271 21.11 -15.26 18.98
CA TYR A 271 21.02 -16.07 17.78
C TYR A 271 21.18 -15.25 16.48
N ASP A 272 20.66 -14.02 16.44
CA ASP A 272 20.81 -13.13 15.27
C ASP A 272 22.28 -12.92 14.92
N ARG A 273 23.13 -12.68 15.94
CA ARG A 273 24.58 -12.49 15.75
C ARG A 273 25.23 -13.73 15.15
N LYS A 274 24.84 -14.93 15.64
CA LYS A 274 25.39 -16.19 15.15
C LYS A 274 25.04 -16.41 13.68
N ILE A 275 23.75 -16.32 13.33
CA ILE A 275 23.29 -16.51 11.95
C ILE A 275 23.88 -15.45 11.02
N ALA A 276 24.00 -14.20 11.48
CA ALA A 276 24.61 -13.14 10.68
C ALA A 276 26.06 -13.48 10.29
N LEU A 277 26.87 -13.95 11.24
CA LEU A 277 28.26 -14.35 10.99
C LEU A 277 28.37 -15.63 10.16
N GLU A 278 27.48 -16.61 10.35
CA GLU A 278 27.56 -17.89 9.64
C GLU A 278 27.00 -17.81 8.21
N LYS A 279 25.85 -17.14 8.04
CA LYS A 279 25.10 -17.16 6.77
C LYS A 279 25.46 -15.97 5.87
N TYR A 280 25.80 -14.82 6.45
CA TYR A 280 25.92 -13.53 5.76
C TYR A 280 27.27 -12.82 5.98
N ASN A 281 28.35 -13.57 6.26
CA ASN A 281 29.69 -12.99 6.50
C ASN A 281 30.15 -12.07 5.36
N ASP A 282 30.00 -12.49 4.09
CA ASP A 282 30.39 -11.69 2.94
C ASP A 282 29.66 -10.34 2.89
N ILE A 283 28.36 -10.34 3.18
CA ILE A 283 27.52 -9.13 3.20
C ILE A 283 27.91 -8.19 4.35
N LEU A 284 28.40 -8.74 5.48
CA LEU A 284 28.94 -7.99 6.61
C LEU A 284 30.31 -7.38 6.29
N GLU A 285 31.20 -8.16 5.68
CA GLU A 285 32.53 -7.71 5.22
C GLU A 285 32.42 -6.59 4.19
N ASP A 286 31.47 -6.71 3.27
CA ASP A 286 31.19 -5.71 2.23
C ASP A 286 30.37 -4.50 2.76
N HIS A 287 30.12 -4.44 4.08
CA HIS A 287 29.43 -3.35 4.78
C HIS A 287 28.00 -3.04 4.29
N LEU A 288 27.32 -4.02 3.71
CA LEU A 288 25.92 -3.89 3.28
C LEU A 288 24.93 -4.08 4.44
N LEU A 289 25.27 -4.95 5.39
CA LEU A 289 24.53 -5.15 6.63
C LEU A 289 25.29 -4.48 7.79
N PRO A 290 24.77 -3.40 8.40
CA PRO A 290 25.43 -2.77 9.53
C PRO A 290 25.55 -3.72 10.72
N SER A 291 26.75 -3.83 11.29
CA SER A 291 27.03 -4.66 12.47
C SER A 291 26.13 -4.30 13.68
N SER A 292 25.71 -3.05 13.78
CA SER A 292 24.80 -2.58 14.82
C SER A 292 23.35 -3.07 14.64
N ARG A 293 22.94 -3.49 13.43
CA ARG A 293 21.58 -4.01 13.18
C ARG A 293 21.42 -5.51 13.44
N CYS A 294 22.51 -6.28 13.45
CA CYS A 294 22.52 -7.73 13.63
C CYS A 294 23.05 -8.20 15.00
N GLY A 295 23.23 -7.28 15.95
CA GLY A 295 23.64 -7.62 17.32
C GLY A 295 25.14 -7.94 17.49
N LEU A 296 25.97 -7.60 16.50
CA LEU A 296 27.44 -7.58 16.64
C LEU A 296 27.91 -6.35 17.43
N ARG A 297 27.18 -5.23 17.29
CA ARG A 297 27.37 -4.00 18.07
C ARG A 297 26.03 -3.49 18.59
N PRO A 298 26.01 -2.67 19.66
CA PRO A 298 24.81 -1.95 20.06
C PRO A 298 24.28 -1.05 18.93
N VAL A 299 22.96 -0.93 18.84
CA VAL A 299 22.28 -0.01 17.91
C VAL A 299 22.56 1.43 18.32
N GLU A 300 22.79 2.33 17.36
CA GLU A 300 23.02 3.74 17.64
C GLU A 300 21.77 4.38 18.25
N LEU A 301 21.94 5.19 19.31
CA LEU A 301 20.82 5.87 19.97
C LEU A 301 19.99 6.72 18.99
N LYS A 302 20.66 7.42 18.06
CA LYS A 302 20.01 8.20 16.99
C LYS A 302 19.01 7.33 16.19
N HIS A 303 19.39 6.09 15.88
CA HIS A 303 18.54 5.16 15.13
C HIS A 303 17.37 4.63 15.97
N LEU A 304 17.63 4.26 17.22
CA LEU A 304 16.56 3.85 18.14
C LEU A 304 15.53 4.98 18.31
N CYS A 305 15.99 6.22 18.45
CA CYS A 305 15.12 7.39 18.49
C CYS A 305 14.31 7.55 17.19
N ARG A 306 14.90 7.35 16.01
CA ARG A 306 14.15 7.36 14.73
C ARG A 306 13.02 6.34 14.75
N CYS A 307 13.32 5.08 15.06
CA CYS A 307 12.31 4.02 15.08
C CYS A 307 11.22 4.31 16.11
N LEU A 308 11.58 4.79 17.31
CA LEU A 308 10.62 5.13 18.36
C LEU A 308 9.72 6.31 17.96
N ILE A 309 10.28 7.41 17.46
CA ILE A 309 9.52 8.58 17.01
C ILE A 309 8.58 8.19 15.87
N ARG A 310 9.07 7.43 14.88
CA ARG A 310 8.23 6.92 13.79
C ARG A 310 7.13 6.01 14.30
N GLN A 311 7.39 5.14 15.28
CA GLN A 311 6.36 4.30 15.89
C GLN A 311 5.27 5.14 16.58
N MET A 312 5.65 6.23 17.26
CA MET A 312 4.69 7.15 17.87
C MET A 312 3.86 7.87 16.80
N LEU A 313 4.49 8.39 15.75
CA LEU A 313 3.78 9.02 14.63
C LEU A 313 2.86 8.02 13.93
N TRP A 314 3.32 6.79 13.71
CA TRP A 314 2.51 5.71 13.16
C TRP A 314 1.27 5.52 14.02
N THR A 315 1.42 5.30 15.33
CA THR A 315 0.29 5.06 16.26
C THR A 315 -0.77 6.18 16.22
N ASN A 316 -0.39 7.40 15.84
CA ASN A 316 -1.27 8.56 15.72
C ASN A 316 -1.71 8.91 14.28
N PHE A 317 -1.45 8.05 13.29
CA PHE A 317 -1.75 8.30 11.86
C PHE A 317 -1.06 9.56 11.29
N GLU A 318 0.11 9.88 11.83
CA GLU A 318 0.88 11.09 11.50
C GLU A 318 2.11 10.78 10.63
N LEU A 319 2.18 9.62 9.97
CA LEU A 319 3.23 9.31 8.99
C LEU A 319 2.69 9.43 7.55
N PRO A 320 3.40 10.12 6.63
CA PRO A 320 4.62 10.90 6.85
C PRO A 320 4.36 12.33 7.39
N PHE A 321 3.12 12.82 7.33
CA PHE A 321 2.79 14.24 7.44
C PHE A 321 3.22 14.91 8.75
N GLY A 322 3.04 14.22 9.88
CA GLY A 322 3.38 14.74 11.20
C GLY A 322 4.88 14.95 11.42
N ILE A 323 5.75 14.32 10.63
CA ILE A 323 7.19 14.61 10.65
C ILE A 323 7.44 16.09 10.34
N HIS A 324 6.68 16.66 9.39
CA HIS A 324 6.82 18.07 9.02
C HIS A 324 6.36 19.02 10.13
N LYS A 325 5.42 18.58 10.98
CA LYS A 325 4.89 19.34 12.13
C LYS A 325 5.85 19.37 13.33
N LEU A 326 6.83 18.46 13.40
CA LEU A 326 7.78 18.40 14.52
C LEU A 326 8.67 19.67 14.59
N PRO A 327 8.92 20.22 15.79
CA PRO A 327 9.77 21.40 15.99
C PRO A 327 11.27 21.03 16.00
N ILE A 328 11.73 20.36 14.94
CA ILE A 328 13.11 19.89 14.79
C ILE A 328 13.73 20.38 13.47
N PRO A 329 15.07 20.47 13.35
CA PRO A 329 15.75 20.85 12.12
C PRO A 329 15.41 19.96 10.92
N MET A 330 15.43 20.55 9.72
CA MET A 330 15.12 19.85 8.47
C MET A 330 15.95 18.57 8.22
N PRO A 331 17.27 18.52 8.52
CA PRO A 331 18.04 17.28 8.38
C PRO A 331 17.51 16.14 9.25
N LEU A 332 17.01 16.43 10.46
CA LEU A 332 16.38 15.42 11.31
C LEU A 332 15.01 15.01 10.77
N LYS A 333 14.25 15.93 10.16
CA LYS A 333 13.00 15.58 9.46
C LYS A 333 13.25 14.60 8.32
N LYS A 334 14.24 14.87 7.46
CA LYS A 334 14.63 13.96 6.36
C LYS A 334 15.11 12.59 6.89
N TYR A 335 15.85 12.58 7.99
CA TYR A 335 16.27 11.34 8.65
C TYR A 335 15.08 10.52 9.19
N LEU A 336 14.12 11.18 9.83
CA LEU A 336 12.87 10.53 10.30
C LEU A 336 12.00 10.07 9.14
N ASP A 337 12.01 10.78 8.01
CA ASP A 337 11.27 10.46 6.79
C ASP A 337 12.00 9.44 5.88
N LEU A 338 13.05 8.79 6.39
CA LEU A 338 13.83 7.74 5.72
C LEU A 338 14.56 8.17 4.44
N LEU A 339 14.57 9.47 4.12
CA LEU A 339 15.27 10.03 2.96
C LEU A 339 16.79 9.98 3.17
N ASP A 340 17.24 10.33 4.39
CA ASP A 340 18.65 10.38 4.79
C ASP A 340 18.97 9.33 5.88
N ASP A 341 20.25 9.04 6.13
CA ASP A 341 20.76 8.15 7.20
C ASP A 341 21.73 8.89 8.15
#